data_AF-A0A1A0UK96-F1
#
_entry.id   AF-A0A1A0UK96-F1
#
_cell.length_a   1.000
_cell.length_b   1.000
_cell.length_c   1.000
_cell.angle_alpha   90.00
_cell.angle_beta   90.00
_cell.angle_gamma   90.00
#
_symmetry.space_group_name_H-M   'P 1'
#
loop_
_entity.id
_entity.type
_entity.pdbx_description
1 polymer ?
#
loop_
_entity_poly.entity_id
_entity_poly.type
_entity_poly.pdbx_seq_one_letter_code
_entity_poly.pdbx_strand_id
1 'polypeptide(L)' 'MRLSVRDLDATVATAPDTARPIRMRLGALTYCMTFPEAINLANQLADAATALRPPLFKKEKP' A
#
# COMPACT_ATOMS: atom_id res chain seq x y z
N MET A 1 -23.04 14.47 -0.90
CA MET A 1 -22.33 13.22 -0.54
C MET A 1 -20.88 13.57 -0.26
N ARG A 2 -20.42 13.49 1.01
CA ARG A 2 -19.01 13.76 1.35
C ARG A 2 -18.24 12.45 1.19
N LEU A 3 -17.41 12.35 0.16
CA LEU A 3 -16.45 11.25 0.03
C LEU A 3 -15.34 11.51 1.05
N SER A 4 -15.25 10.66 2.07
CA SER A 4 -14.12 10.69 2.98
C SER A 4 -13.04 9.76 2.42
N VAL A 5 -11.78 10.21 2.46
CA VAL A 5 -10.63 9.37 2.06
C VAL A 5 -10.52 8.07 2.88
N ARG A 6 -11.29 7.96 3.98
CA ARG A 6 -11.34 6.80 4.88
C ARG A 6 -12.18 5.66 4.32
N ASP A 7 -13.12 5.95 3.44
CA ASP A 7 -14.07 4.98 2.86
C ASP A 7 -13.60 4.47 1.49
N LEU A 8 -12.37 4.80 1.10
CA LEU A 8 -11.75 4.44 -0.18
C LEU A 8 -10.66 3.39 0.06
N ASP A 9 -10.78 2.24 -0.59
CA ASP A 9 -9.72 1.24 -0.62
C ASP A 9 -8.51 1.79 -1.37
N ALA A 10 -7.36 1.79 -0.70
CA ALA A 10 -6.12 2.24 -1.29
C ALA A 10 -5.67 1.23 -2.36
N THR A 11 -5.73 1.63 -3.63
CA THR A 11 -5.26 0.81 -4.76
C THR A 11 -3.99 1.40 -5.33
N VAL A 12 -2.95 0.58 -5.47
CA VAL A 12 -1.71 0.98 -6.12
C VAL A 12 -1.71 0.50 -7.57
N ALA A 13 -1.56 1.44 -8.48
CA ALA A 13 -1.35 1.22 -9.90
C ALA A 13 -0.21 2.12 -10.39
N THR A 14 0.39 1.77 -11.52
CA THR A 14 1.45 2.56 -12.13
C THR A 14 0.92 3.46 -13.22
N ALA A 15 1.48 4.66 -13.34
CA ALA A 15 1.24 5.49 -14.51
C ALA A 15 1.99 4.93 -15.74
N PRO A 16 1.41 5.02 -16.95
CA PRO A 16 2.09 4.62 -18.18
C PRO A 16 3.44 5.34 -18.32
N ASP A 17 4.44 4.63 -18.86
CA ASP A 17 5.80 5.13 -19.14
C ASP A 17 6.65 5.56 -17.92
N THR A 18 6.18 5.35 -16.69
CA THR A 18 6.93 5.70 -15.47
C THR A 18 7.62 4.52 -14.77
N ALA A 19 7.54 3.32 -15.36
CA ALA A 19 7.98 2.08 -14.73
C ALA A 19 9.51 1.91 -14.76
N ARG A 20 10.20 2.43 -13.75
CA ARG A 20 11.58 2.01 -13.45
C ARG A 20 11.57 0.70 -12.65
N PRO A 21 12.56 -0.20 -12.85
CA PRO A 21 12.65 -1.43 -12.06
C PRO A 21 12.74 -1.13 -10.56
N ILE A 22 11.85 -1.74 -9.77
CA ILE A 22 11.89 -1.61 -8.31
C ILE A 22 12.96 -2.56 -7.77
N ARG A 23 13.92 -2.02 -7.02
CA ARG A 23 14.99 -2.79 -6.38
C ARG A 23 14.74 -2.89 -4.89
N MET A 24 14.52 -4.11 -4.41
CA MET A 24 14.47 -4.42 -2.99
C MET A 24 15.87 -4.81 -2.52
N ARG A 25 16.36 -4.13 -1.48
CA ARG A 25 17.62 -4.45 -0.82
C ARG A 25 17.36 -5.12 0.51
N LEU A 26 17.93 -6.29 0.71
CA LEU A 26 17.86 -7.09 1.94
C LEU A 26 19.30 -7.42 2.36
N GLY A 27 19.93 -6.49 3.08
CA GLY A 27 21.34 -6.59 3.42
C GLY A 27 22.22 -6.66 2.16
N ALA A 28 22.97 -7.75 2.01
CA ALA A 28 23.82 -8.01 0.85
C ALA A 28 23.05 -8.51 -0.40
N LEU A 29 21.75 -8.80 -0.28
CA LEU A 29 20.93 -9.26 -1.41
C LEU A 29 20.22 -8.09 -2.08
N THR A 30 20.28 -8.07 -3.41
CA THR A 30 19.48 -7.15 -4.23
C THR A 30 18.56 -7.96 -5.13
N TYR A 31 17.26 -7.74 -4.97
CA TYR A 31 16.23 -8.33 -5.84
C TYR A 31 15.61 -7.24 -6.71
N CYS A 32 15.62 -7.44 -8.03
CA CYS A 32 14.92 -6.58 -8.98
C CYS A 32 13.55 -7.20 -9.24
N MET A 33 12.49 -6.55 -8.75
CA MET A 33 11.12 -7.02 -8.94
C MET A 33 10.67 -6.85 -10.38
N THR A 34 9.89 -7.80 -10.87
CA THR A 34 9.05 -7.55 -12.04
C THR A 34 7.99 -6.52 -11.68
N PHE A 35 7.44 -5.86 -12.68
CA PHE A 35 6.41 -4.87 -12.46
C PHE A 35 5.13 -5.42 -11.79
N PRO A 36 4.61 -6.61 -12.17
CA PRO A 36 3.50 -7.22 -11.45
C PRO A 36 3.79 -7.51 -9.97
N GLU A 37 5.01 -7.97 -9.65
CA GLU A 37 5.43 -8.23 -8.27
C GLU A 37 5.48 -6.95 -7.44
N ALA A 38 6.03 -5.88 -8.02
CA ALA A 38 6.10 -4.56 -7.39
C ALA A 38 4.71 -4.02 -7.04
N ILE A 39 3.75 -4.13 -7.96
CA ILE A 39 2.37 -3.71 -7.72
C ILE A 39 1.72 -4.55 -6.63
N ASN A 40 1.86 -5.87 -6.71
CA ASN A 40 1.30 -6.78 -5.72
C ASN A 40 1.83 -6.47 -4.30
N LEU A 41 3.14 -6.28 -4.18
CA LEU A 41 3.76 -5.89 -2.91
C LEU A 41 3.23 -4.54 -2.41
N ALA A 42 3.08 -3.55 -3.28
CA ALA A 42 2.60 -2.23 -2.89
C ALA A 42 1.15 -2.28 -2.39
N ASN A 43 0.28 -3.09 -3.01
CA ASN A 43 -1.08 -3.32 -2.52
C ASN A 43 -1.09 -4.01 -1.16
N GLN A 44 -0.27 -5.06 -0.96
CA GLN A 44 -0.14 -5.73 0.34
C GLN A 44 0.30 -4.76 1.46
N LEU A 45 1.20 -3.82 1.15
CA LEU A 45 1.61 -2.78 2.08
C LEU A 45 0.48 -1.80 2.39
N ALA A 46 -0.33 -1.43 1.40
CA ALA A 46 -1.49 -0.56 1.58
C ALA A 46 -2.55 -1.23 2.48
N ASP A 47 -2.81 -2.51 2.27
CA ASP A 47 -3.72 -3.32 3.09
C ASP A 47 -3.20 -3.42 4.53
N ALA A 48 -1.92 -3.74 4.71
CA ALA A 48 -1.29 -3.83 6.02
C ALA A 48 -1.33 -2.48 6.77
N ALA A 49 -1.06 -1.37 6.08
CA ALA A 49 -1.16 -0.04 6.66
C ALA A 49 -2.60 0.30 7.08
N THR A 50 -3.59 -0.14 6.30
CA THR A 50 -5.01 0.02 6.63
C THR A 50 -5.39 -0.81 7.86
N ALA A 51 -4.93 -2.06 7.94
CA ALA A 51 -5.17 -2.94 9.09
C ALA A 51 -4.52 -2.43 10.39
N LEU A 52 -3.36 -1.79 10.31
CA LEU A 52 -2.65 -1.24 11.47
C LEU A 52 -3.22 0.08 11.98
N ARG A 53 -4.09 0.76 11.21
CA ARG A 53 -4.65 2.05 11.64
C ARG A 53 -5.53 1.85 12.88
N PRO A 54 -5.21 2.53 14.00
CA PRO A 54 -6.07 2.48 15.17
C PRO A 54 -7.45 3.09 14.84
N PRO A 55 -8.54 2.61 15.45
CA PRO A 55 -9.84 3.23 15.29
C PRO A 55 -9.77 4.67 15.83
N LEU A 56 -10.14 5.64 14.99
CA LEU A 56 -10.04 7.07 15.30
C LEU A 56 -10.98 7.54 16.43
N PHE A 57 -11.88 6.67 16.91
CA PHE A 57 -12.73 6.93 18.07
C PHE A 57 -12.64 5.76 19.05
N LYS A 58 -12.33 6.07 20.33
CA LYS A 58 -12.66 5.15 21.42
C LYS A 58 -14.17 4.92 21.38
N LYS A 59 -14.61 3.67 21.35
CA LYS A 59 -15.99 3.35 21.72
C LYS A 59 -16.18 3.87 23.15
N GLU A 60 -16.85 5.01 23.32
CA GLU A 60 -17.44 5.35 24.60
C GLU A 60 -18.41 4.20 24.93
N LYS A 61 -18.08 3.49 26.00
CA LYS A 61 -18.89 2.40 26.52
C LYS A 61 -20.19 3.02 27.03
N PRO A 62 -21.37 2.44 26.72
CA PRO A 62 -22.64 2.93 27.28
C PRO A 62 -22.67 2.78 28.80
#